data_AF-A0A955IYA1-F1
#
_entry.id   AF-A0A955IYA1-F1
#
_cell.length_a   1.000
_cell.length_b   1.000
_cell.length_c   1.000
_cell.angle_alpha   90.00
_cell.angle_beta   90.00
_cell.angle_gamma   90.00
#
_symmetry.space_group_name_H-M   'P 1'
#
loop_
_entity.id
_entity.type
_entity.pdbx_description
1 polymer ?
#
loop_
_entity_poly.entity_id
_entity_poly.type
_entity_poly.pdbx_seq_one_letter_code
_entity_poly.pdbx_strand_id
1 'polypeptide(L)' 'MEDLIRELMGNEKLFIVVIIAGAITVMSIIKAFTSMVTGLAGERTRREVAAYIAEGSMTPEQGQKLLGKKNNGTRGCG' A
#
# COMPACT_ATOMS: atom_id res chain seq x y z
N MET A 1 12.63 -17.39 -28.18
CA MET A 1 11.77 -16.51 -27.34
C MET A 1 11.11 -15.41 -28.17
N GLU A 2 11.79 -14.88 -29.19
CA GLU A 2 11.25 -13.84 -30.06
C GLU A 2 10.07 -14.35 -30.92
N ASP A 3 10.06 -15.62 -31.33
CA ASP A 3 8.97 -16.23 -32.10
C ASP A 3 7.65 -16.30 -31.32
N LEU A 4 7.75 -16.57 -30.02
CA LEU A 4 6.61 -16.64 -29.10
C LEU A 4 5.97 -15.24 -28.90
N ILE A 5 6.80 -14.20 -28.89
CA ILE A 5 6.35 -12.80 -28.80
C ILE A 5 5.66 -12.36 -30.09
N ARG A 6 6.17 -12.78 -31.25
CA ARG A 6 5.54 -12.51 -32.55
C ARG A 6 4.19 -13.21 -32.70
N GLU A 7 4.08 -14.45 -32.24
CA GLU A 7 2.82 -15.21 -32.28
C GLU A 7 1.77 -14.66 -31.30
N LEU A 8 2.18 -14.10 -30.15
CA LEU A 8 1.29 -13.37 -29.24
C LEU A 8 0.78 -12.04 -29.85
N MET A 9 1.63 -11.30 -30.57
CA MET A 9 1.24 -10.04 -31.22
C MET A 9 0.34 -10.26 -32.45
N GLY A 10 0.37 -11.44 -33.07
CA GLY A 10 -0.51 -11.78 -34.18
C GLY A 10 -1.98 -11.95 -33.78
N ASN A 11 -2.25 -12.18 -32.49
CA ASN A 11 -3.60 -12.38 -31.96
C ASN A 11 -4.06 -11.13 -31.19
N GLU A 12 -4.78 -10.23 -31.87
CA GLU A 12 -5.31 -8.97 -31.31
C GLU A 12 -6.03 -9.16 -29.95
N LYS A 13 -6.83 -10.23 -29.82
CA LYS A 13 -7.61 -10.52 -28.60
C LYS A 13 -6.71 -10.96 -27.45
N LEU A 14 -5.67 -11.74 -27.75
CA LEU A 14 -4.77 -12.31 -26.76
C LEU A 14 -3.82 -11.23 -26.23
N PHE A 15 -3.37 -10.32 -27.10
CA PHE A 15 -2.59 -9.15 -26.72
C PHE A 15 -3.33 -8.25 -25.72
N ILE A 16 -4.61 -7.93 -25.98
CA ILE A 16 -5.42 -7.09 -25.09
C ILE A 16 -5.58 -7.74 -23.70
N VAL A 17 -5.84 -9.05 -23.65
CA VAL A 17 -5.99 -9.78 -22.38
C VAL A 17 -4.69 -9.77 -21.57
N VAL A 18 -3.54 -9.97 -22.21
CA VAL A 18 -2.22 -9.95 -21.54
C VAL A 18 -1.89 -8.57 -20.97
N ILE A 19 -2.20 -7.50 -21.69
CA ILE A 19 -1.98 -6.13 -21.20
C ILE A 19 -2.85 -5.83 -19.98
N ILE A 20 -4.15 -6.19 -20.03
CA ILE A 20 -5.07 -5.96 -18.90
C ILE A 20 -4.65 -6.80 -17.69
N ALA A 21 -4.36 -8.08 -17.89
CA ALA A 21 -3.90 -8.97 -16.83
C ALA A 21 -2.59 -8.46 -16.21
N GLY A 22 -1.63 -8.07 -17.05
CA GLY A 22 -0.35 -7.49 -16.61
C GLY A 22 -0.54 -6.22 -15.79
N ALA A 23 -1.41 -5.29 -16.24
CA ALA A 23 -1.70 -4.06 -15.52
C ALA A 23 -2.31 -4.32 -14.13
N ILE A 24 -3.24 -5.27 -14.02
CA ILE A 24 -3.86 -5.66 -12.75
C ILE A 24 -2.81 -6.26 -11.81
N THR A 25 -1.94 -7.14 -12.31
CA THR A 25 -0.88 -7.76 -11.50
C THR A 25 0.08 -6.69 -10.96
N VAL A 26 0.53 -5.76 -11.80
CA VAL A 26 1.43 -4.67 -11.39
C VAL A 26 0.77 -3.79 -10.32
N MET A 27 -0.49 -3.38 -10.52
CA MET A 27 -1.24 -2.58 -9.54
C MET A 27 -1.40 -3.30 -8.19
N SER A 28 -1.64 -4.61 -8.22
CA SER A 28 -1.81 -5.42 -7.01
C SER A 28 -0.52 -5.49 -6.19
N ILE A 29 0.62 -5.63 -6.87
CA ILE A 29 1.94 -5.64 -6.24
C ILE A 29 2.22 -4.29 -5.54
N ILE A 30 2.00 -3.17 -6.24
CA ILE A 30 2.21 -1.83 -5.67
C ILE A 30 1.33 -1.61 -4.43
N LYS A 31 0.06 -2.02 -4.49
CA LYS A 31 -0.85 -1.96 -3.34
C LYS A 31 -0.37 -2.81 -2.17
N ALA A 32 0.10 -4.03 -2.42
CA ALA A 32 0.60 -4.92 -1.38
C ALA A 32 1.81 -4.31 -0.64
N PHE A 33 2.79 -3.77 -1.38
CA PHE A 33 3.94 -3.11 -0.78
C PHE A 33 3.54 -1.86 0.03
N THR A 34 2.64 -1.04 -0.51
CA THR A 34 2.16 0.17 0.19
C THR A 34 1.45 -0.17 1.50
N SER A 35 0.63 -1.23 1.50
CA SER A 35 -0.06 -1.73 2.70
C SER A 35 0.92 -2.20 3.77
N MET A 36 1.98 -2.92 3.36
CA MET A 36 3.00 -3.41 4.30
C MET A 36 3.77 -2.26 4.97
N VAL A 37 4.16 -1.23 4.21
CA VAL A 37 4.91 -0.08 4.73
C VAL A 37 4.04 0.76 5.68
N THR A 38 2.77 0.97 5.35
CA THR A 38 1.85 1.73 6.20
C THR A 38 1.54 1.03 7.53
N GLY A 39 1.48 -0.30 7.54
CA GLY A 39 1.37 -1.11 8.76
C GLY A 39 2.55 -0.87 9.72
N LEU A 40 3.78 -0.96 9.20
CA LEU A 40 5.00 -0.77 9.99
C LEU A 40 5.11 0.67 10.54
N ALA A 41 4.77 1.68 9.74
CA ALA A 41 4.74 3.07 10.17
C ALA A 41 3.71 3.30 11.30
N GLY A 42 2.59 2.58 11.31
CA GLY A 42 1.61 2.61 12.38
C GLY A 42 2.13 2.06 13.71
N GLU A 43 2.89 0.97 13.68
CA GLU A 43 3.49 0.38 14.86
C GLU A 43 4.60 1.25 15.46
N ARG A 44 5.47 1.83 14.62
CA ARG A 44 6.53 2.75 15.06
C ARG A 44 5.95 3.98 15.74
N THR A 45 4.96 4.65 15.13
CA THR A 45 4.31 5.80 15.74
C THR A 45 3.67 5.48 17.10
N ARG A 46 3.09 4.29 17.28
CA ARG A 46 2.52 3.88 18.59
C ARG A 46 3.59 3.74 19.67
N ARG A 47 4.77 3.21 19.32
CA ARG A 47 5.91 3.10 20.25
C ARG A 47 6.51 4.47 20.58
N GLU A 48 6.62 5.34 19.60
CA GLU A 48 7.13 6.70 19.78
C GLU A 48 6.20 7.54 20.65
N VAL A 49 4.89 7.51 20.40
CA VAL A 49 3.90 8.20 21.25
C VAL A 49 3.97 7.72 22.70
N ALA A 50 4.17 6.42 22.94
CA ALA A 50 4.34 5.90 24.29
C ALA A 50 5.64 6.41 24.97
N ALA A 51 6.74 6.50 24.21
CA ALA A 51 7.99 7.08 24.71
C ALA A 51 7.84 8.57 25.06
N TYR A 52 7.22 9.37 24.19
CA TYR A 52 6.98 10.80 24.45
C TYR A 52 6.08 11.06 25.66
N ILE A 53 5.10 10.18 25.91
CA ILE A 53 4.27 10.25 27.14
C ILE A 53 5.11 9.88 28.37
N ALA A 54 5.96 8.85 28.30
CA ALA A 54 6.83 8.44 29.40
C ALA A 54 7.91 9.50 29.73
N GLU A 55 8.40 10.21 28.71
CA GLU A 55 9.34 11.33 28.84
C GLU A 55 8.65 12.63 29.29
N GLY A 56 7.31 12.68 29.28
CA GLY A 56 6.52 13.86 29.64
C GLY A 56 6.52 14.98 28.59
N SER A 57 7.09 14.74 27.40
CA SER A 57 7.11 15.70 26.29
C SER A 57 5.78 15.75 25.50
N MET A 58 4.86 14.83 25.79
CA MET A 58 3.52 14.76 25.20
C MET A 58 2.47 14.35 26.24
N THR A 59 1.29 14.98 26.23
CA THR A 59 0.19 14.54 27.11
C THR A 59 -0.56 13.33 26.53
N PRO A 60 -1.12 12.46 27.38
CA PRO A 60 -1.89 11.30 26.92
C PRO A 60 -3.05 11.66 25.97
N GLU A 61 -3.72 12.79 26.22
CA GLU A 61 -4.82 13.29 25.38
C GLU A 61 -4.33 13.70 23.98
N GLN A 62 -3.15 14.32 23.90
CA GLN A 62 -2.51 14.66 22.63
C GLN A 62 -2.10 13.39 21.86
N GLY A 63 -1.54 12.39 22.55
CA GLY A 63 -1.20 11.10 21.97
C GLY A 63 -2.42 10.36 21.41
N GLN A 64 -3.55 10.37 22.13
CA GLN A 64 -4.80 9.77 21.67
C GLN A 64 -5.33 10.46 20.41
N LYS A 65 -5.22 11.79 20.33
CA LYS A 65 -5.62 12.57 19.14
C LYS A 65 -4.73 12.29 17.93
N LEU A 66 -3.42 12.10 18.14
CA LEU A 66 -2.46 11.75 17.07
C LEU A 66 -2.71 10.35 16.51
N LEU A 67 -3.00 9.38 17.37
CA LEU A 67 -3.34 8.01 16.94
C LEU A 67 -4.71 7.94 16.27
N GLY A 68 -5.70 8.70 16.75
CA GLY A 68 -7.04 8.74 16.16
C GLY A 68 -7.12 9.38 14.77
N LYS A 69 -6.20 10.30 14.43
CA LYS A 69 -6.20 11.02 13.14
C LYS A 69 -5.74 10.16 11.94
N LYS A 70 -5.09 9.02 12.17
CA LYS A 70 -4.59 8.13 11.10
C LYS A 70 -5.70 7.36 10.35
N ASN A 71 -6.95 7.41 10.81
CA ASN A 71 -8.04 6.59 10.28
C ASN A 71 -8.83 7.22 9.11
N ASN A 72 -8.20 8.14 8.34
CA ASN A 72 -8.88 8.88 7.26
C ASN A 72 -8.11 8.86 5.92
N GLY A 73 -7.41 7.76 5.64
CA GLY A 73 -6.78 7.51 4.34
C GLY A 73 -7.56 6.46 3.56
N THR A 74 -8.52 6.93 2.75
CA THR A 74 -9.06 6.26 1.55
C THR A 74 -9.27 4.74 1.63
N ARG A 75 -10.53 4.35 1.85
CA ARG A 75 -11.09 3.10 1.32
C ARG A 75 -10.89 3.09 -0.20
N GLY A 76 -9.74 2.63 -0.67
CA GLY A 76 -9.58 2.24 -2.06
C GLY A 76 -10.44 1.01 -2.26
N CYS A 77 -11.45 1.12 -3.12
CA CYS A 77 -12.33 0.02 -3.50
C CYS A 77 -11.50 -1.24 -3.76
N GLY A 78 -11.85 -2.31 -3.04
CA GLY A 78 -11.56 -3.67 -3.46
C GLY A 78 -12.36 -4.01 -4.71
#